data_AF-A0A9X6QTW3-F1
#
_entry.id   AF-A0A9X6QTW3-F1
#
_cell.length_a   1.000
_cell.length_b   1.000
_cell.length_c   1.000
_cell.angle_alpha   90.00
_cell.angle_beta   90.00
_cell.angle_gamma   90.00
#
_symmetry.space_group_name_H-M   'P 1'
#
loop_
_entity.id
_entity.type
_entity.pdbx_description
1 polymer ?
#
loop_
_entity_poly.entity_id
_entity_poly.type
_entity_poly.pdbx_seq_one_letter_code
_entity_poly.pdbx_strand_id
1 'polypeptide(L)'
;MHNVLKSSLLDVTIDKLSIVADFKEGIKKEEFIRMVASSNMPYSLQANRSRNFGYEEVLKSESVDCGYIELAGELKVASVDRPKLTFHRFRLQDQIEQERLARKNGEPSLSDVEYQGLFESLADVEELIAETDEDGRLTDERKLKRQEKQVELTIEKLKGEIVALKSEIDEQELATGFKVV
;
A
#
# COMPACT_ATOMS: atom_id res chain seq x y z
N MET A 1 -11.72 30.74 39.42
CA MET A 1 -10.95 31.04 38.19
C MET A 1 -10.65 29.71 37.54
N HIS A 2 -11.19 29.48 36.35
CA HIS A 2 -11.23 28.17 35.70
C HIS A 2 -9.85 27.67 35.31
N ASN A 3 -9.57 26.42 35.68
CA ASN A 3 -8.43 25.63 35.23
C ASN A 3 -8.40 25.59 33.71
N VAL A 4 -7.41 26.27 33.12
CA VAL A 4 -7.04 26.09 31.72
C VAL A 4 -6.31 24.75 31.65
N LEU A 5 -7.05 23.69 31.32
CA LEU A 5 -6.48 22.47 30.77
C LEU A 5 -5.71 22.89 29.51
N LYS A 6 -4.40 23.07 29.63
CA LYS A 6 -3.49 23.02 28.49
C LYS A 6 -3.63 21.63 27.92
N SER A 7 -4.54 21.45 26.96
CA SER A 7 -4.47 20.28 26.11
C SER A 7 -3.16 20.43 25.34
N SER A 8 -2.19 19.61 25.68
CA SER A 8 -1.11 19.23 24.78
C SER A 8 -1.74 18.47 23.61
N LEU A 9 -2.50 19.19 22.77
CA LEU A 9 -2.83 18.71 21.45
C LEU A 9 -1.48 18.66 20.72
N LEU A 10 -1.06 17.46 20.35
CA LEU A 10 0.02 17.25 19.41
C LEU A 10 -0.20 18.23 18.23
N ASP A 11 0.70 19.20 18.06
CA ASP A 11 0.75 20.07 16.89
C ASP A 11 1.44 19.29 15.76
N VAL A 12 0.88 18.11 15.44
CA VAL A 12 1.42 17.20 14.45
C VAL A 12 0.60 17.35 13.19
N THR A 13 1.22 18.01 12.21
CA THR A 13 0.71 18.07 10.86
C THR A 13 1.16 16.80 10.13
N ILE A 14 0.21 16.00 9.67
CA ILE A 14 0.50 14.81 8.87
C ILE A 14 0.77 15.30 7.46
N ASP A 15 2.03 15.47 7.06
CA ASP A 15 2.39 15.98 5.72
C ASP A 15 1.80 15.09 4.60
N LYS A 16 1.90 13.76 4.76
CA LYS A 16 1.39 12.77 3.82
C LYS A 16 0.81 11.55 4.53
N LEU A 17 -0.43 11.17 4.17
CA LEU A 17 -1.04 9.90 4.55
C LEU A 17 -1.35 9.07 3.30
N SER A 18 -0.72 7.90 3.17
CA SER A 18 -1.00 6.96 2.09
C SER A 18 -2.00 5.91 2.56
N ILE A 19 -3.17 5.86 1.92
CA ILE A 19 -4.20 4.86 2.21
C ILE A 19 -4.27 3.88 1.04
N VAL A 20 -3.89 2.63 1.31
CA VAL A 20 -4.08 1.49 0.41
C VAL A 20 -5.19 0.65 1.02
N ALA A 21 -6.41 0.82 0.52
CA ALA A 21 -7.54 0.00 0.92
C ALA A 21 -7.84 -1.04 -0.17
N ASP A 22 -7.58 -2.31 0.14
CA ASP A 22 -8.33 -3.40 -0.49
C ASP A 22 -9.73 -3.32 0.10
N PHE A 23 -10.59 -2.52 -0.53
CA PHE A 23 -11.98 -2.35 -0.14
C PHE A 23 -12.70 -3.70 -0.29
N LYS A 24 -12.47 -4.62 0.66
CA LYS A 24 -13.24 -5.86 0.78
C LYS A 24 -14.71 -5.50 0.92
N GLU A 25 -15.55 -6.39 0.39
CA GLU A 25 -17.00 -6.25 0.23
C GLU A 25 -17.65 -5.19 1.14
N GLY A 26 -17.98 -4.02 0.57
CA GLY A 26 -18.92 -3.09 1.21
C GLY A 26 -18.69 -1.59 0.99
N ILE A 27 -17.44 -1.11 0.86
CA ILE A 27 -17.17 0.34 0.78
C ILE A 27 -16.42 0.65 -0.51
N LYS A 28 -17.00 1.41 -1.44
CA LYS A 28 -16.29 1.79 -2.68
C LYS A 28 -15.33 2.95 -2.43
N LYS A 29 -14.30 3.11 -3.27
CA LYS A 29 -13.36 4.26 -3.21
C LYS A 29 -14.09 5.61 -3.24
N GLU A 30 -15.10 5.74 -4.09
CA GLU A 30 -15.93 6.96 -4.17
C GLU A 30 -16.75 7.18 -2.90
N GLU A 31 -17.12 6.11 -2.20
CA GLU A 31 -17.84 6.18 -0.94
C GLU A 31 -16.93 6.63 0.20
N PHE A 32 -15.67 6.16 0.23
CA PHE A 32 -14.66 6.69 1.12
C PHE A 32 -14.39 8.18 0.87
N ILE A 33 -14.21 8.58 -0.38
CA ILE A 33 -14.05 10.00 -0.75
C ILE A 33 -15.24 10.82 -0.26
N ARG A 34 -16.48 10.35 -0.50
CA ARG A 34 -17.69 11.00 -0.01
C ARG A 34 -17.71 11.10 1.50
N MET A 35 -17.34 10.03 2.21
CA MET A 35 -17.30 10.02 3.69
C MET A 35 -16.31 11.05 4.22
N VAL A 36 -15.10 11.13 3.65
CA VAL A 36 -14.10 12.11 4.06
C VAL A 36 -14.57 13.53 3.75
N ALA A 37 -15.04 13.79 2.52
CA ALA A 37 -15.49 15.11 2.08
C ALA A 37 -16.79 15.60 2.76
N SER A 38 -17.64 14.68 3.26
CA SER A 38 -18.86 15.01 4.01
C SER A 38 -18.67 15.02 5.53
N SER A 39 -17.51 14.60 6.01
CA SER A 39 -17.15 14.71 7.42
C SER A 39 -16.73 16.15 7.76
N ASN A 40 -16.60 16.46 9.05
CA ASN A 40 -16.01 17.73 9.51
C ASN A 40 -14.47 17.81 9.28
N MET A 41 -13.89 16.88 8.51
CA MET A 41 -12.48 16.96 8.16
C MET A 41 -12.25 18.00 7.05
N PRO A 42 -11.14 18.75 7.08
CA PRO A 42 -10.87 19.83 6.13
C PRO A 42 -10.43 19.36 4.74
N TYR A 43 -10.63 18.09 4.36
CA TYR A 43 -10.11 17.53 3.12
C TYR A 43 -11.12 17.54 1.97
N SER A 44 -10.64 17.90 0.78
CA SER A 44 -11.44 17.94 -0.46
C SER A 44 -10.71 17.23 -1.60
N LEU A 45 -11.46 16.61 -2.51
CA LEU A 45 -10.90 15.93 -3.68
C LEU A 45 -10.30 16.95 -4.64
N GLN A 46 -9.02 16.77 -4.95
CA GLN A 46 -8.31 17.61 -5.89
C GLN A 46 -8.64 17.22 -7.34
N ALA A 47 -8.69 18.22 -8.22
CA ALA A 47 -8.91 17.98 -9.65
C ALA A 47 -7.74 17.25 -10.33
N ASN A 48 -6.53 17.44 -9.81
CA ASN A 48 -5.33 16.80 -10.33
C ASN A 48 -5.11 15.43 -9.70
N ARG A 49 -4.64 14.48 -10.51
CA ARG A 49 -4.22 13.17 -10.02
C ARG A 49 -2.94 13.25 -9.21
N SER A 50 -2.71 12.24 -8.36
CA SER A 50 -1.45 12.12 -7.63
C SER A 50 -0.26 12.05 -8.59
N ARG A 51 0.86 12.65 -8.17
CA ARG A 51 2.16 12.54 -8.85
C ARG A 51 2.93 11.28 -8.44
N ASN A 52 2.47 10.58 -7.41
CA ASN A 52 3.10 9.38 -6.88
C ASN A 52 2.56 8.13 -7.59
N PHE A 53 3.47 7.25 -7.99
CA PHE A 53 3.13 6.02 -8.69
C PHE A 53 2.26 5.12 -7.80
N GLY A 54 1.22 4.52 -8.39
CA GLY A 54 0.25 3.68 -7.68
C GLY A 54 -0.91 4.43 -7.00
N TYR A 55 -0.87 5.77 -6.99
CA TYR A 55 -1.92 6.62 -6.43
C TYR A 55 -2.63 7.38 -7.54
N GLU A 56 -3.96 7.50 -7.45
CA GLU A 56 -4.76 8.18 -8.47
C GLU A 56 -5.33 9.50 -7.96
N GLU A 57 -5.96 9.47 -6.79
CA GLU A 57 -6.73 10.59 -6.25
C GLU A 57 -6.03 11.16 -5.02
N VAL A 58 -6.15 12.49 -4.86
CA VAL A 58 -5.58 13.22 -3.74
C VAL A 58 -6.69 14.00 -3.05
N LEU A 59 -6.83 13.80 -1.74
CA LEU A 59 -7.66 14.64 -0.89
C LEU A 59 -6.75 15.63 -0.17
N LYS A 60 -6.95 16.93 -0.38
CA LYS A 60 -6.17 17.99 0.25
C LYS A 60 -7.08 19.07 0.81
N SER A 61 -6.65 19.67 1.92
CA SER A 61 -7.28 20.87 2.46
C SER A 61 -6.81 22.11 1.72
N GLU A 62 -7.76 22.95 1.29
CA GLU A 62 -7.47 24.24 0.66
C GLU A 62 -7.34 25.38 1.67
N SER A 63 -7.96 25.21 2.85
CA SER A 63 -8.11 26.27 3.87
C SER A 63 -7.13 26.16 5.04
N VAL A 64 -6.57 24.97 5.25
CA VAL A 64 -5.68 24.66 6.37
C VAL A 64 -4.52 23.85 5.84
N ASP A 65 -3.29 24.22 6.21
CA ASP A 65 -2.11 23.42 5.91
C ASP A 65 -2.06 22.22 6.85
N CYS A 66 -2.85 21.19 6.54
CA CYS A 66 -3.01 20.00 7.36
C CYS A 66 -2.58 18.72 6.63
N GLY A 67 -1.81 18.85 5.54
CA GLY A 67 -1.33 17.74 4.72
C GLY A 67 -2.28 17.26 3.62
N TYR A 68 -1.98 16.10 3.04
CA TYR A 68 -2.79 15.48 1.99
C TYR A 68 -2.87 13.94 2.12
N ILE A 69 -3.99 13.40 1.64
CA ILE A 69 -4.26 11.96 1.60
C ILE A 69 -4.16 11.51 0.14
N GLU A 70 -3.31 10.53 -0.13
CA GLU A 70 -3.25 9.90 -1.44
C GLU A 70 -3.97 8.55 -1.41
N LEU A 71 -4.95 8.39 -2.30
CA LEU A 71 -5.67 7.14 -2.46
C LEU A 71 -4.97 6.32 -3.54
N ALA A 72 -4.61 5.09 -3.16
CA ALA A 72 -4.17 4.12 -4.15
C ALA A 72 -5.22 4.05 -5.27
N GLY A 73 -4.77 3.95 -6.51
CA GLY A 73 -5.69 3.61 -7.60
C GLY A 73 -6.44 2.33 -7.24
N GLU A 74 -7.67 2.17 -7.74
CA GLU A 74 -8.35 0.88 -7.60
C GLU A 74 -7.34 -0.21 -8.00
N LEU A 75 -7.19 -1.22 -7.15
CA LEU A 75 -6.57 -2.49 -7.55
C LEU A 75 -7.50 -3.13 -8.58
N LYS A 76 -7.63 -2.50 -9.75
CA LYS A 76 -8.13 -3.15 -10.96
C LYS A 76 -7.31 -4.41 -11.05
N VAL A 77 -7.99 -5.54 -11.23
CA VAL A 77 -7.37 -6.81 -11.62
C VAL A 77 -6.25 -6.48 -12.61
N ALA A 78 -5.01 -6.59 -12.12
CA ALA A 78 -3.86 -5.80 -12.51
C ALA A 78 -3.90 -5.17 -13.91
N SER A 79 -4.01 -3.84 -13.99
CA SER A 79 -3.49 -3.10 -15.14
C SER A 79 -2.56 -2.02 -14.61
N VAL A 80 -1.30 -2.38 -14.49
CA VAL A 80 -0.22 -1.46 -14.17
C VAL A 80 0.00 -0.57 -15.39
N ASP A 81 0.03 0.75 -15.22
CA ASP A 81 0.27 1.67 -16.34
C ASP A 81 1.74 1.55 -16.80
N ARG A 82 1.99 0.59 -17.71
CA ARG A 82 3.32 0.24 -18.21
C ARG A 82 4.05 1.43 -18.86
N PRO A 83 3.39 2.32 -19.63
CA PRO A 83 4.00 3.57 -20.06
C PRO A 83 4.53 4.42 -18.90
N LYS A 84 3.75 4.59 -17.82
CA LYS A 84 4.20 5.33 -16.63
C LYS A 84 5.34 4.64 -15.89
N LEU A 85 5.29 3.31 -15.71
CA LEU A 85 6.39 2.57 -15.10
C LEU A 85 7.68 2.69 -15.91
N THR A 86 7.56 2.58 -17.23
CA THR A 86 8.70 2.71 -18.14
C THR A 86 9.30 4.12 -18.08
N PHE A 87 8.45 5.15 -18.05
CA PHE A 87 8.90 6.52 -17.83
C PHE A 87 9.57 6.70 -16.47
N HIS A 88 9.00 6.11 -15.41
CA HIS A 88 9.57 6.18 -14.07
C HIS A 88 10.95 5.52 -13.99
N ARG A 89 11.10 4.35 -14.60
CA ARG A 89 12.39 3.66 -14.76
C ARG A 89 13.42 4.55 -15.42
N PHE A 90 13.08 5.18 -16.55
CA PHE A 90 13.99 6.07 -17.25
C PHE A 90 14.38 7.28 -16.40
N ARG A 91 13.44 7.86 -15.66
CA ARG A 91 13.73 8.98 -14.76
C ARG A 91 14.71 8.57 -13.65
N LEU A 92 14.50 7.41 -13.02
CA LEU A 92 15.40 6.90 -11.99
C LEU A 92 16.80 6.63 -12.54
N GLN A 93 16.90 6.04 -13.74
CA GLN A 93 18.18 5.80 -14.42
C GLN A 93 18.92 7.12 -14.72
N ASP A 94 18.21 8.14 -15.19
CA ASP A 94 18.79 9.47 -15.42
C ASP A 94 19.27 10.09 -14.09
N GLN A 95 18.45 10.07 -13.04
CA GLN A 95 18.83 10.58 -11.72
C GLN A 95 20.08 9.88 -11.14
N ILE A 96 20.16 8.56 -11.28
CA ILE A 96 21.32 7.77 -10.86
C ILE A 96 22.57 8.21 -11.64
N GLU A 97 22.48 8.37 -12.97
CA GLU A 97 23.63 8.77 -13.77
C GLU A 97 24.05 10.23 -13.49
N GLN A 98 23.10 11.14 -13.30
CA GLN A 98 23.40 12.52 -12.89
C GLN A 98 24.14 12.57 -11.55
N GLU A 99 23.63 11.86 -10.54
CA GLU A 99 24.26 11.82 -9.21
C GLU A 99 25.63 11.12 -9.25
N ARG A 100 25.78 10.07 -10.07
CA ARG A 100 27.07 9.39 -10.31
C ARG A 100 28.11 10.36 -10.90
N LEU A 101 27.72 11.17 -11.88
CA LEU A 101 28.59 12.19 -12.47
C LEU A 101 28.94 13.28 -11.47
N ALA A 102 27.96 13.76 -10.71
CA ALA A 102 28.15 14.78 -9.67
C ALA A 102 29.14 14.31 -8.59
N ARG A 103 28.99 13.06 -8.12
CA ARG A 103 29.93 12.41 -7.18
C ARG A 103 31.33 12.27 -7.74
N LYS A 104 31.47 11.90 -9.01
CA LYS A 104 32.78 11.83 -9.69
C LYS A 104 33.47 13.20 -9.73
N ASN A 105 32.70 14.27 -9.84
CA ASN A 105 33.20 15.64 -9.83
C ASN A 105 33.37 16.22 -8.42
N GLY A 106 33.02 15.48 -7.36
CA GLY A 106 33.11 15.94 -5.98
C GLY A 106 31.97 16.86 -5.54
N GLU A 107 30.87 16.88 -6.28
CA GLU A 107 29.69 17.74 -6.06
C GLU A 107 28.42 16.92 -5.82
N PRO A 108 28.39 15.98 -4.85
CA PRO A 108 27.20 15.15 -4.62
C PRO A 108 25.98 16.01 -4.27
N SER A 109 24.85 15.72 -4.91
CA SER A 109 23.59 16.41 -4.62
C SER A 109 22.71 15.64 -3.62
N LEU A 110 22.98 14.34 -3.46
CA LEU A 110 22.27 13.44 -2.56
C LEU A 110 23.22 12.84 -1.52
N SER A 111 22.70 12.53 -0.33
CA SER A 111 23.40 11.70 0.64
C SER A 111 23.58 10.25 0.14
N ASP A 112 24.50 9.49 0.74
CA ASP A 112 24.73 8.09 0.37
C ASP A 112 23.48 7.21 0.53
N VAL A 113 22.65 7.51 1.53
CA VAL A 113 21.38 6.80 1.78
C VAL A 113 20.36 7.13 0.70
N GLU A 114 20.22 8.40 0.33
CA GLU A 114 19.31 8.82 -0.74
C GLU A 114 19.74 8.27 -2.09
N TYR A 115 21.04 8.26 -2.37
CA TYR A 115 21.60 7.68 -3.59
C TYR A 115 21.36 6.16 -3.66
N GLN A 116 21.56 5.43 -2.55
CA GLN A 116 21.24 4.01 -2.45
C GLN A 116 19.74 3.75 -2.66
N GLY A 117 18.88 4.61 -2.10
CA GLY A 117 17.42 4.51 -2.25
C GLY A 117 16.94 4.64 -3.70
N LEU A 118 17.69 5.30 -4.59
CA LEU A 118 17.38 5.33 -6.02
C LEU A 118 17.53 3.96 -6.68
N PHE A 119 18.54 3.16 -6.28
CA PHE A 119 18.75 1.81 -6.81
C PHE A 119 17.68 0.84 -6.32
N GLU A 120 17.28 0.94 -5.05
CA GLU A 120 16.17 0.16 -4.49
C GLU A 120 14.87 0.48 -5.22
N SER A 121 14.57 1.78 -5.38
CA SER A 121 13.40 2.23 -6.15
C SER A 121 13.42 1.76 -7.60
N LEU A 122 14.60 1.72 -8.24
CA LEU A 122 14.77 1.22 -9.60
C LEU A 122 14.50 -0.29 -9.67
N ALA A 123 15.03 -1.06 -8.73
CA ALA A 123 14.79 -2.50 -8.64
C ALA A 123 13.31 -2.83 -8.48
N ASP A 124 12.59 -2.10 -7.62
CA ASP A 124 11.15 -2.27 -7.42
C ASP A 124 10.36 -1.99 -8.71
N VAL A 125 10.71 -0.92 -9.43
CA VAL A 125 10.08 -0.57 -10.72
C VAL A 125 10.38 -1.63 -11.78
N GLU A 126 11.59 -2.16 -11.83
CA GLU A 126 11.98 -3.22 -12.76
C GLU A 126 11.26 -4.54 -12.45
N GLU A 127 11.09 -4.88 -11.18
CA GLU A 127 10.29 -6.03 -10.76
C GLU A 127 8.83 -5.89 -11.24
N LEU A 128 8.21 -4.72 -11.02
CA LEU A 128 6.83 -4.47 -11.47
C LEU A 128 6.67 -4.54 -13.00
N ILE A 129 7.66 -4.08 -13.78
CA ILE A 129 7.66 -4.22 -15.24
C ILE A 129 7.79 -5.69 -15.65
N ALA A 130 8.65 -6.46 -14.96
CA ALA A 130 8.85 -7.88 -15.24
C ALA A 130 7.63 -8.73 -14.87
N GLU A 131 6.87 -8.31 -13.86
CA GLU A 131 5.65 -8.99 -13.42
C GLU A 131 4.44 -8.73 -14.32
N THR A 132 4.55 -7.83 -15.30
CA THR A 132 3.45 -7.42 -16.16
C THR A 132 3.69 -7.72 -17.64
N ASP A 133 2.63 -7.93 -18.41
CA ASP A 133 2.64 -8.00 -19.88
C ASP A 133 2.60 -6.60 -20.50
N GLU A 134 2.64 -6.50 -21.84
CA GLU A 134 2.67 -5.22 -22.56
C GLU A 134 1.45 -4.33 -22.27
N ASP A 135 0.31 -4.92 -21.92
CA ASP A 135 -0.92 -4.24 -21.53
C ASP A 135 -0.95 -3.88 -20.02
N GLY A 136 0.14 -4.18 -19.30
CA GLY A 136 0.28 -3.91 -17.88
C GLY A 136 -0.38 -4.94 -16.98
N ARG A 137 -0.80 -6.09 -17.51
CA ARG A 137 -1.48 -7.13 -16.73
C ARG A 137 -0.49 -8.08 -16.11
N LEU A 138 -0.79 -8.56 -14.91
CA LEU A 138 0.02 -9.60 -14.26
C LEU A 138 0.21 -10.79 -15.22
N THR A 139 1.44 -11.26 -15.34
CA THR A 139 1.74 -12.47 -16.11
C THR A 139 1.07 -13.68 -15.49
N ASP A 140 0.66 -14.65 -16.33
CA ASP A 140 -0.06 -15.84 -15.86
C ASP A 140 0.76 -16.66 -14.86
N GLU A 141 2.10 -16.69 -15.01
CA GLU A 141 3.01 -17.33 -14.06
C GLU A 141 2.93 -16.71 -12.65
N ARG A 142 2.77 -15.38 -12.56
CA ARG A 142 2.62 -14.68 -11.27
C ARG A 142 1.21 -14.77 -10.72
N LYS A 143 0.18 -14.80 -11.57
CA LYS A 143 -1.20 -15.15 -11.14
C LYS A 143 -1.21 -16.53 -10.48
N LEU A 144 -0.51 -17.50 -11.09
CA LEU A 144 -0.34 -18.85 -10.54
C LEU A 144 0.41 -18.84 -9.21
N LYS A 145 1.55 -18.15 -9.09
CA LYS A 145 2.28 -18.04 -7.81
C LYS A 145 1.45 -17.39 -6.69
N ARG A 146 0.63 -16.38 -7.02
CA ARG A 146 -0.30 -15.78 -6.04
C ARG A 146 -1.37 -16.77 -5.61
N GLN A 147 -1.96 -17.50 -6.55
CA GLN A 147 -2.93 -18.55 -6.26
C GLN A 147 -2.31 -19.67 -5.41
N GLU A 148 -1.08 -20.10 -5.72
CA GLU A 148 -0.32 -21.09 -4.95
C GLU A 148 -0.14 -20.66 -3.49
N LYS A 149 0.34 -19.43 -3.27
CA LYS A 149 0.49 -18.87 -1.92
C LYS A 149 -0.85 -18.78 -1.17
N GLN A 150 -1.93 -18.47 -1.87
CA GLN A 150 -3.27 -18.39 -1.27
C GLN A 150 -3.80 -19.78 -0.90
N VAL A 151 -3.50 -20.79 -1.71
CA VAL A 151 -3.78 -22.20 -1.41
C VAL A 151 -2.97 -22.65 -0.18
N GLU A 152 -1.67 -22.33 -0.10
CA GLU A 152 -0.84 -22.65 1.06
C GLU A 152 -1.38 -22.07 2.37
N LEU A 153 -1.75 -20.78 2.36
CA LEU A 153 -2.33 -20.11 3.53
C LEU A 153 -3.67 -20.75 3.94
N THR A 154 -4.48 -21.15 2.96
CA THR A 154 -5.75 -21.83 3.23
C THR A 154 -5.53 -23.21 3.84
N ILE A 155 -4.53 -23.95 3.35
CA ILE A 155 -4.15 -25.25 3.90
C ILE A 155 -3.70 -25.12 5.36
N GLU A 156 -2.85 -24.14 5.68
CA GLU A 156 -2.39 -23.89 7.06
C GLU A 156 -3.56 -23.55 7.99
N LYS A 157 -4.50 -22.71 7.53
CA LYS A 157 -5.71 -22.40 8.30
C LYS A 157 -6.54 -23.65 8.59
N LEU A 158 -6.80 -24.48 7.57
CA LEU A 158 -7.58 -25.71 7.71
C LEU A 158 -6.91 -26.72 8.65
N LYS A 159 -5.57 -26.83 8.61
CA LYS A 159 -4.83 -27.66 9.58
C LYS A 159 -5.06 -27.18 11.02
N GLY A 160 -5.03 -25.86 11.24
CA GLY A 160 -5.33 -25.26 12.55
C GLY A 160 -6.74 -25.58 13.03
N GLU A 161 -7.74 -25.45 12.15
CA GLU A 161 -9.14 -25.78 12.45
C GLU A 161 -9.33 -27.27 12.77
N ILE A 162 -8.64 -28.17 12.05
CA ILE A 162 -8.66 -29.61 12.35
C ILE A 162 -8.09 -29.91 13.74
N VAL A 163 -6.99 -29.26 14.12
CA VAL A 163 -6.39 -29.44 15.45
C VAL A 163 -7.34 -28.95 16.55
N ALA A 164 -7.98 -27.79 16.34
CA ALA A 164 -8.96 -27.26 17.29
C ALA A 164 -10.16 -28.22 17.48
N LEU A 165 -10.74 -28.72 16.38
CA LEU A 165 -11.84 -29.66 16.42
C LEU A 165 -11.47 -30.98 17.11
N LYS A 166 -10.25 -31.49 16.89
CA LYS A 166 -9.77 -32.70 17.58
C LYS A 166 -9.69 -32.49 19.09
N SER A 167 -9.17 -31.35 19.52
CA SER A 167 -9.11 -31.00 20.95
C SER A 167 -10.52 -30.93 21.55
N GLU A 168 -11.47 -30.34 20.82
CA GLU A 168 -12.86 -30.22 21.27
C GLU A 168 -13.56 -31.59 21.37
N ILE A 169 -13.30 -32.51 20.43
CA ILE A 169 -13.77 -33.90 20.50
C ILE A 169 -13.16 -34.60 21.72
N ASP A 170 -11.84 -34.52 21.92
CA ASP A 170 -11.17 -35.16 23.06
C ASP A 170 -11.74 -34.65 24.40
N GLU A 171 -11.99 -33.34 24.51
CA GLU A 171 -12.64 -32.73 25.68
C GLU A 171 -14.07 -33.24 25.89
N GLN A 172 -14.85 -33.39 24.83
CA GLN A 172 -16.21 -33.95 24.90
C GLN A 172 -16.21 -35.44 25.29
N GLU A 173 -15.28 -36.24 24.75
CA GLU A 173 -15.12 -37.65 25.13
C GLU A 173 -14.72 -37.80 26.60
N LEU A 174 -13.81 -36.95 27.09
CA LEU A 174 -13.43 -36.87 28.51
C LEU A 174 -14.60 -36.47 29.40
N ALA A 175 -15.42 -35.49 28.97
CA ALA A 175 -16.55 -34.99 29.73
C ALA A 175 -17.74 -35.96 29.78
N THR A 176 -17.95 -36.75 28.73
CA THR A 176 -19.10 -37.66 28.60
C THR A 176 -18.79 -39.13 28.93
N GLY A 177 -17.52 -39.50 29.01
CA GLY A 177 -17.08 -40.87 29.29
C GLY A 177 -17.38 -41.87 28.16
N PHE A 178 -17.84 -41.40 27.00
CA PHE A 178 -18.15 -42.20 25.82
C PHE A 178 -17.15 -41.88 24.71
N LYS A 179 -16.43 -42.89 24.24
CA LYS A 179 -15.60 -42.81 23.02
C LYS A 179 -16.49 -42.95 21.80
N VAL A 180 -16.38 -42.03 20.84
CA VAL A 180 -17.02 -42.18 19.53
C VAL A 180 -16.09 -43.02 18.66
N VAL A 181 -16.45 -44.30 18.46
CA VAL A 181 -15.71 -45.26 17.61
C VAL A 181 -16.00 -45.00 16.13
#